data_AF-A0A0L9TE12-F1
#
_entry.id   AF-A0A0L9TE12-F1
#
_cell.length_a   1.000
_cell.length_b   1.000
_cell.length_c   1.000
_cell.angle_alpha   90.00
_cell.angle_beta   90.00
_cell.angle_gamma   90.00
#
_symmetry.space_group_name_H-M   'P 1'
#
loop_
_entity.id
_entity.type
_entity.pdbx_description
1 polymer ?
#
loop_
_entity_poly.entity_id
_entity_poly.type
_entity_poly.pdbx_seq_one_letter_code
_entity_poly.pdbx_strand_id
1 'polypeptide(L)'
;MVSIGSPCNCLKEYTENQYDKYDIEKHCDSNVFGDDAFARLYAFVDADIEALFQLFSRRLYRDSCKWEDGHCLKDLRLLAIDMAKVFIIDNTPRVFRLHVNNGIPIKSWYWDCRDHALRNLLPFLEKLVDVDDVRPIIAARFWKRVKSAPPSAAHIRRKFLLRNSF
;
A
#
# COMPACT_ATOMS: atom_id res chain seq x y z
N MET A 1 6.22 0.71 14.58
CA MET A 1 5.69 0.57 13.19
C MET A 1 4.42 -0.30 13.24
N VAL A 2 3.33 0.09 12.57
CA VAL A 2 2.09 -0.70 12.51
C VAL A 2 1.81 -1.06 11.06
N SER A 3 1.62 -2.34 10.77
CA SER A 3 1.24 -2.81 9.44
C SER A 3 -0.28 -2.93 9.36
N ILE A 4 -0.87 -2.35 8.31
CA ILE A 4 -2.26 -2.59 7.92
C ILE A 4 -2.23 -3.42 6.62
N GLY A 5 -2.16 -4.74 6.80
CA GLY A 5 -2.14 -5.74 5.75
C GLY A 5 -3.43 -6.52 5.68
N SER A 6 -3.56 -7.41 4.70
CA SER A 6 -4.67 -8.38 4.71
C SER A 6 -4.24 -9.66 5.43
N PRO A 7 -5.00 -10.04 6.45
CA PRO A 7 -5.40 -11.42 6.67
C PRO A 7 -6.90 -11.41 6.96
N CYS A 8 -7.63 -11.81 5.94
CA CYS A 8 -8.90 -12.49 6.16
C CYS A 8 -8.58 -13.99 6.09
N ASN A 9 -9.37 -14.82 6.77
CA ASN A 9 -9.47 -16.24 6.38
C ASN A 9 -9.78 -16.40 4.88
N CYS A 10 -10.44 -15.41 4.25
CA CYS A 10 -10.63 -15.38 2.79
C CYS A 10 -9.35 -15.19 1.97
N LEU A 11 -8.24 -14.72 2.56
CA LEU A 11 -6.94 -14.72 1.88
C LEU A 11 -6.14 -15.97 2.17
N LYS A 12 -6.37 -16.69 3.28
CA LYS A 12 -5.98 -18.11 3.33
C LYS A 12 -6.70 -18.87 2.23
N GLU A 13 -8.02 -18.71 2.09
CA GLU A 13 -8.77 -19.34 0.99
C GLU A 13 -8.39 -18.83 -0.41
N TYR A 14 -7.92 -17.59 -0.59
CA TYR A 14 -7.52 -17.07 -1.90
C TYR A 14 -6.04 -17.32 -2.22
N THR A 15 -5.15 -17.36 -1.22
CA THR A 15 -3.79 -17.87 -1.40
C THR A 15 -3.79 -19.38 -1.51
N GLU A 16 -4.63 -20.10 -0.77
CA GLU A 16 -4.97 -21.52 -1.02
C GLU A 16 -5.49 -21.60 -2.45
N ASN A 17 -6.60 -20.98 -2.86
CA ASN A 17 -7.09 -21.16 -4.24
C ASN A 17 -6.18 -20.67 -5.39
N GLN A 18 -5.21 -19.77 -5.18
CA GLN A 18 -4.21 -19.39 -6.21
C GLN A 18 -2.90 -20.18 -6.13
N TYR A 19 -2.51 -20.68 -4.96
CA TYR A 19 -1.36 -21.58 -4.77
C TYR A 19 -1.75 -23.07 -4.72
N ASP A 20 -3.03 -23.41 -4.73
CA ASP A 20 -3.59 -24.77 -4.89
C ASP A 20 -3.23 -25.34 -6.27
N LYS A 21 -2.75 -24.48 -7.18
CA LYS A 21 -2.11 -24.93 -8.42
C LYS A 21 -0.72 -25.54 -8.17
N TYR A 22 -0.05 -25.18 -7.09
CA TYR A 22 1.21 -25.74 -6.61
C TYR A 22 0.92 -26.58 -5.36
N ASP A 23 0.27 -27.70 -5.59
CA ASP A 23 -0.06 -28.72 -4.60
C ASP A 23 1.24 -29.37 -4.08
N ILE A 24 1.86 -28.77 -3.04
CA ILE A 24 3.13 -29.22 -2.45
C ILE A 24 2.98 -30.65 -1.90
N GLU A 25 1.80 -31.01 -1.39
CA GLU A 25 1.52 -32.36 -0.86
C GLU A 25 1.52 -33.44 -1.95
N LYS A 26 1.15 -33.09 -3.20
CA LYS A 26 1.16 -34.03 -4.33
C LYS A 26 2.56 -34.44 -4.78
N HIS A 27 3.59 -33.72 -4.34
CA HIS A 27 4.99 -34.05 -4.62
C HIS A 27 5.64 -34.97 -3.59
N CYS A 28 5.02 -35.22 -2.43
CA CYS A 28 5.54 -36.21 -1.47
C CYS A 28 5.39 -37.66 -1.96
N ASP A 29 4.36 -37.94 -2.76
CA ASP A 29 4.08 -39.29 -3.28
C ASP A 29 4.82 -39.61 -4.59
N SER A 30 5.39 -38.59 -5.23
CA SER A 30 6.16 -38.73 -6.46
C SER A 30 7.62 -38.51 -6.12
N ASN A 31 8.41 -39.59 -6.09
CA ASN A 31 9.85 -39.63 -5.86
C ASN A 31 10.65 -38.86 -6.96
N VAL A 32 10.34 -37.58 -7.15
CA VAL A 32 10.97 -36.67 -8.10
C VAL A 32 12.13 -36.05 -7.36
N PHE A 33 13.28 -36.68 -7.55
CA PHE A 33 14.61 -36.33 -7.06
C PHE A 33 15.16 -35.01 -7.66
N GLY A 34 14.28 -34.03 -7.89
CA GLY A 34 14.55 -32.72 -8.48
C GLY A 34 13.96 -31.61 -7.61
N ASP A 35 14.38 -31.60 -6.34
CA ASP A 35 14.44 -30.48 -5.41
C ASP A 35 13.36 -29.39 -5.52
N ASP A 36 12.39 -29.41 -4.60
CA ASP A 36 12.24 -28.52 -3.42
C ASP A 36 13.00 -27.17 -3.37
N ALA A 37 13.84 -26.78 -4.33
CA ALA A 37 14.50 -25.48 -4.38
C ALA A 37 13.50 -24.33 -4.40
N PHE A 38 12.37 -24.50 -5.08
CA PHE A 38 11.31 -23.49 -5.15
C PHE A 38 10.56 -23.36 -3.81
N ALA A 39 10.21 -24.48 -3.17
CA ALA A 39 9.54 -24.49 -1.87
C ALA A 39 10.49 -24.05 -0.73
N ARG A 40 11.77 -24.43 -0.77
CA ARG A 40 12.82 -23.87 0.11
C ARG A 40 13.00 -22.36 -0.08
N LEU A 41 12.99 -21.86 -1.33
CA LEU A 41 13.09 -20.43 -1.61
C LEU A 41 11.88 -19.66 -1.07
N TYR A 42 10.67 -20.20 -1.26
CA TYR A 42 9.45 -19.63 -0.67
C TYR A 42 9.49 -19.67 0.85
N ALA A 43 9.84 -20.81 1.46
CA ALA A 43 9.95 -20.93 2.92
C ALA A 43 11.03 -20.00 3.50
N PHE A 44 12.12 -19.77 2.77
CA PHE A 44 13.15 -18.81 3.16
C PHE A 44 12.62 -17.37 3.11
N VAL A 45 11.92 -16.99 2.04
CA VAL A 45 11.28 -15.68 1.91
C VAL A 45 10.21 -15.48 2.99
N ASP A 46 9.42 -16.49 3.29
CA ASP A 46 8.40 -16.45 4.35
C ASP A 46 9.05 -16.33 5.73
N ALA A 47 10.15 -17.03 5.98
CA ALA A 47 10.91 -16.90 7.22
C ALA A 47 11.45 -15.48 7.40
N ASP A 48 11.97 -14.86 6.34
CA ASP A 48 12.41 -13.46 6.35
C ASP A 48 11.24 -12.50 6.60
N ILE A 49 10.07 -12.73 5.98
CA ILE A 49 8.86 -11.93 6.21
C ILE A 49 8.38 -12.07 7.66
N GLU A 50 8.36 -13.29 8.21
CA GLU A 50 7.98 -13.54 9.60
C GLU A 50 8.98 -12.91 10.59
N ALA A 51 10.28 -12.92 10.26
CA ALA A 51 11.28 -12.20 11.04
C ALA A 51 11.03 -10.68 11.01
N LEU A 52 10.67 -10.12 9.85
CA LEU A 52 10.25 -8.72 9.74
C LEU A 52 8.97 -8.44 10.54
N PHE A 53 8.05 -9.41 10.67
CA PHE A 53 6.85 -9.24 11.50
C PHE A 53 7.13 -8.99 12.97
N GLN A 54 8.26 -9.48 13.49
CA GLN A 54 8.70 -9.20 14.86
C GLN A 54 9.08 -7.72 15.07
N LEU A 55 9.31 -6.96 14.00
CA LEU A 55 9.61 -5.52 14.08
C LEU A 55 8.35 -4.65 14.26
N PHE A 56 7.15 -5.22 14.12
CA PHE A 56 5.89 -4.49 14.24
C PHE A 56 5.27 -4.66 15.62
N SER A 57 5.10 -3.54 16.34
CA SER A 57 4.49 -3.54 17.68
C SER A 57 3.01 -3.92 17.66
N ARG A 58 2.32 -3.71 16.53
CA ARG A 58 0.90 -4.04 16.31
C ARG A 58 0.64 -4.42 14.86
N ARG A 59 -0.34 -5.29 14.65
CA ARG A 59 -0.82 -5.73 13.33
C ARG A 59 -2.32 -5.45 13.25
N LEU A 60 -2.72 -4.74 12.20
CA LEU A 60 -4.11 -4.43 11.91
C LEU A 60 -4.48 -4.99 10.54
N TYR A 61 -5.75 -5.36 10.42
CA TYR A 61 -6.24 -6.25 9.37
C TYR A 61 -7.50 -5.68 8.71
N ARG A 62 -8.05 -6.36 7.70
CA ARG A 62 -9.24 -5.86 6.97
C ARG A 62 -10.44 -5.66 7.89
N ASP A 63 -10.57 -6.46 8.94
CA ASP A 63 -11.63 -6.33 9.94
C ASP A 63 -11.49 -5.04 10.76
N SER A 64 -10.31 -4.42 10.74
CA SER A 64 -10.03 -3.11 11.34
C SER A 64 -10.28 -1.94 10.36
N CYS A 65 -10.56 -2.19 9.08
CA CYS A 65 -10.89 -1.11 8.13
C CYS A 65 -12.28 -0.53 8.40
N LYS A 66 -12.42 0.76 8.13
CA LYS A 66 -13.73 1.37 7.88
C LYS A 66 -14.14 1.08 6.44
N TRP A 67 -15.32 0.51 6.21
CA TRP A 67 -15.85 0.30 4.87
C TRP A 67 -16.73 1.46 4.43
N GLU A 68 -16.46 2.01 3.25
CA GLU A 68 -17.23 3.12 2.65
C GLU A 68 -17.26 2.94 1.13
N ASP A 69 -18.46 2.91 0.54
CA ASP A 69 -18.69 2.71 -0.90
C ASP A 69 -17.95 1.48 -1.48
N GLY A 70 -17.96 0.36 -0.76
CA GLY A 70 -17.28 -0.86 -1.18
C GLY A 70 -15.74 -0.78 -1.10
N HIS A 71 -15.19 0.15 -0.33
CA HIS A 71 -13.75 0.34 -0.17
C HIS A 71 -13.29 0.27 1.28
N CYS A 72 -12.21 -0.48 1.53
CA CYS A 72 -11.50 -0.57 2.81
C CYS A 72 -10.72 0.73 3.02
N LEU A 73 -11.12 1.54 4.00
CA LEU A 73 -10.39 2.71 4.44
C LEU A 73 -9.60 2.40 5.70
N LYS A 74 -8.35 2.81 5.70
CA LYS A 74 -7.40 2.66 6.79
C LYS A 74 -7.48 3.92 7.66
N ASP A 75 -8.41 3.91 8.62
CA ASP A 75 -8.54 5.00 9.58
C ASP A 75 -7.41 4.93 10.63
N LEU A 76 -6.41 5.80 10.49
CA LEU A 76 -5.23 5.82 11.34
C LEU A 76 -5.54 6.18 12.80
N ARG A 77 -6.71 6.77 13.09
CA ARG A 77 -7.11 7.11 14.46
C ARG A 77 -7.28 5.86 15.34
N LEU A 78 -7.55 4.71 14.72
CA LEU A 78 -7.64 3.42 15.41
C LEU A 78 -6.32 2.99 16.07
N LEU A 79 -5.20 3.59 15.65
CA LEU A 79 -3.89 3.34 16.27
C LEU A 79 -3.82 3.93 17.69
N ALA A 80 -4.63 4.94 18.00
CA ALA A 80 -4.58 5.72 19.24
C ALA A 80 -3.19 6.30 19.53
N ILE A 81 -2.48 6.72 18.48
CA ILE A 81 -1.20 7.43 18.53
C ILE A 81 -1.44 8.86 18.02
N ASP A 82 -0.69 9.82 18.55
CA ASP A 82 -0.72 11.19 18.04
C ASP A 82 -0.46 11.23 16.52
N MET A 83 -1.38 11.84 15.78
CA MET A 83 -1.31 11.98 14.33
C MET A 83 -0.10 12.80 13.86
N ALA A 84 0.54 13.57 14.73
CA ALA A 84 1.82 14.21 14.44
C ALA A 84 2.99 13.21 14.32
N LYS A 85 2.84 12.00 14.86
CA LYS A 85 3.87 10.93 14.90
C LYS A 85 3.50 9.70 14.06
N VAL A 86 2.40 9.74 13.31
CA VAL A 86 1.89 8.62 12.53
C VAL A 86 1.98 8.92 11.04
N PHE A 87 2.39 7.95 10.24
CA PHE A 87 2.21 7.99 8.80
C PHE A 87 1.94 6.59 8.24
N ILE A 88 1.41 6.53 7.03
CA ILE A 88 1.16 5.29 6.29
C ILE A 88 1.82 5.36 4.93
N ILE A 89 2.46 4.26 4.52
CA ILE A 89 2.96 4.07 3.15
C ILE A 89 2.03 3.07 2.48
N ASP A 90 1.41 3.46 1.37
CA ASP A 90 0.49 2.57 0.64
C ASP A 90 0.51 2.89 -0.84
N ASN A 91 0.33 1.86 -1.66
CA ASN A 91 0.30 1.99 -3.11
C ASN A 91 -1.07 2.45 -3.65
N THR A 92 -2.09 2.53 -2.78
CA THR A 92 -3.44 2.96 -3.13
C THR A 92 -3.84 4.20 -2.33
N PRO A 93 -3.64 5.44 -2.84
CA PRO A 93 -3.94 6.66 -2.09
C PRO A 93 -5.36 6.79 -1.54
N ARG A 94 -6.32 6.12 -2.17
CA ARG A 94 -7.72 6.09 -1.72
C ARG A 94 -7.90 5.47 -0.33
N VAL A 95 -7.07 4.51 0.07
CA VAL A 95 -7.28 3.78 1.34
C VAL A 95 -6.94 4.63 2.56
N PHE A 96 -6.03 5.61 2.42
CA PHE A 96 -5.68 6.55 3.47
C PHE A 96 -6.29 7.95 3.27
N ARG A 97 -7.34 8.06 2.45
CA ARG A 97 -7.98 9.36 2.12
C ARG A 97 -8.48 10.16 3.34
N LEU A 98 -8.74 9.49 4.47
CA LEU A 98 -9.16 10.14 5.71
C LEU A 98 -8.02 10.94 6.35
N HIS A 99 -6.76 10.60 6.03
CA HIS A 99 -5.55 11.15 6.61
C HIS A 99 -4.51 11.44 5.52
N VAL A 100 -4.88 12.18 4.48
CA VAL A 100 -4.03 12.45 3.31
C VAL A 100 -2.66 12.99 3.71
N ASN A 101 -2.60 13.93 4.66
CA ASN A 101 -1.34 14.52 5.12
C ASN A 101 -0.44 13.55 5.90
N ASN A 102 -0.94 12.38 6.29
CA ASN A 102 -0.18 11.28 6.89
C ASN A 102 0.15 10.17 5.89
N GLY A 103 -0.33 10.28 4.65
CA GLY A 103 -0.17 9.26 3.61
C GLY A 103 1.01 9.55 2.69
N ILE A 104 1.89 8.56 2.54
CA ILE A 104 3.00 8.53 1.60
C ILE A 104 2.63 7.56 0.47
N PRO A 105 2.35 8.04 -0.74
CA PRO A 105 2.07 7.15 -1.86
C PRO A 105 3.36 6.48 -2.31
N ILE A 106 3.31 5.15 -2.53
CA ILE A 106 4.40 4.39 -3.14
C ILE A 106 3.94 3.75 -4.44
N LYS A 107 4.87 3.52 -5.37
CA LYS A 107 4.57 2.83 -6.62
C LYS A 107 4.18 1.37 -6.31
N SER A 108 3.13 0.86 -6.96
CA SER A 108 2.84 -0.57 -6.96
C SER A 108 4.01 -1.34 -7.57
N TRP A 109 4.43 -2.40 -6.89
CA TRP A 109 5.46 -3.30 -7.39
C TRP A 109 4.83 -4.39 -8.28
N TYR A 110 5.43 -4.64 -9.43
CA TYR A 110 4.96 -5.62 -10.42
C TYR A 110 6.14 -6.45 -10.93
N TRP A 111 6.80 -7.20 -10.03
CA TRP A 111 7.86 -8.16 -10.38
C TRP A 111 9.09 -7.55 -11.06
N ASP A 112 9.31 -6.25 -10.92
CA ASP A 112 10.45 -5.54 -11.49
C ASP A 112 11.65 -5.63 -10.55
N CYS A 113 12.68 -6.36 -10.96
CA CYS A 113 13.92 -6.54 -10.19
C CYS A 113 14.77 -5.26 -10.12
N ARG A 114 14.47 -4.24 -10.93
CA ARG A 114 15.10 -2.91 -10.90
C ARG A 114 14.28 -1.91 -10.11
N ASP A 115 13.17 -2.34 -9.49
CA ASP A 115 12.38 -1.43 -8.67
C ASP A 115 13.16 -1.07 -7.41
N HIS A 116 13.32 0.24 -7.21
CA HIS A 116 13.99 0.81 -6.05
C HIS A 116 13.07 1.76 -5.28
N ALA A 117 11.74 1.67 -5.45
CA ALA A 117 10.79 2.62 -4.90
C ALA A 117 10.89 2.72 -3.37
N LEU A 118 10.95 1.59 -2.67
CA LEU A 118 11.10 1.57 -1.20
C LEU A 118 12.48 2.09 -0.77
N ARG A 119 13.55 1.67 -1.44
CA ARG A 119 14.91 2.13 -1.17
C ARG A 119 15.06 3.65 -1.35
N ASN A 120 14.47 4.19 -2.42
CA ASN A 120 14.49 5.62 -2.71
C ASN A 120 13.68 6.44 -1.70
N LEU A 121 12.80 5.80 -0.93
CA LEU A 121 12.01 6.44 0.11
C LEU A 121 12.79 6.56 1.43
N LEU A 122 13.80 5.71 1.68
CA LEU A 122 14.56 5.69 2.95
C LEU A 122 15.12 7.07 3.36
N PRO A 123 15.79 7.85 2.48
CA PRO A 123 16.31 9.17 2.87
C PRO A 123 15.22 10.17 3.25
N PHE A 124 13.98 9.95 2.81
CA PHE A 124 12.84 10.75 3.23
C PHE A 124 12.29 10.27 4.57
N LEU A 125 12.22 8.95 4.81
CA LEU A 125 11.77 8.39 6.08
C LEU A 125 12.70 8.76 7.24
N GLU A 126 14.02 8.75 7.00
CA GLU A 126 15.03 9.20 7.97
C GLU A 126 14.78 10.64 8.43
N LYS A 127 14.33 11.52 7.53
CA LYS A 127 13.97 12.91 7.88
C LYS A 127 12.74 13.04 8.75
N LEU A 128 11.91 12.00 8.87
CA LEU A 128 10.70 12.01 9.68
C LEU A 128 10.93 11.49 11.10
N VAL A 129 12.14 11.01 11.44
CA VAL A 129 12.41 10.40 12.75
C VAL A 129 12.33 11.44 13.87
N ASP A 130 12.96 12.60 13.68
CA ASP A 130 13.15 13.61 14.74
C ASP A 130 12.23 14.83 14.60
N VAL A 131 11.18 14.74 13.78
CA VAL A 131 10.28 15.88 13.54
C VAL A 131 9.13 15.88 14.52
N ASP A 132 8.74 17.07 14.99
CA ASP A 132 7.62 17.22 15.91
C ASP A 132 6.29 16.79 15.29
N ASP A 133 6.06 17.19 14.04
CA ASP A 133 4.88 16.82 13.25
C ASP A 133 5.26 16.41 11.83
N VAL A 134 4.96 15.16 11.46
CA VAL A 134 5.26 14.62 10.12
C VAL A 134 4.35 15.20 9.02
N ARG A 135 3.15 15.67 9.38
CA ARG A 135 2.08 16.01 8.40
C ARG A 135 2.45 17.16 7.46
N PRO A 136 3.03 18.28 7.92
CA PRO A 136 3.43 19.37 7.02
C PRO A 136 4.50 18.93 6.02
N ILE A 137 5.41 18.03 6.43
CA ILE A 137 6.54 17.56 5.62
C ILE A 137 6.04 16.59 4.54
N ILE A 138 5.18 15.64 4.91
CA ILE A 138 4.53 14.71 3.98
C ILE A 138 3.66 15.47 2.98
N ALA A 139 2.79 16.37 3.46
CA ALA A 139 1.95 17.21 2.61
C ALA A 139 2.78 18.05 1.64
N ALA A 140 3.90 18.61 2.12
CA ALA A 140 4.82 19.34 1.29
C ALA A 140 5.42 18.49 0.16
N ARG A 141 5.77 17.25 0.45
CA ARG A 141 6.48 16.40 -0.51
C ARG A 141 5.55 15.75 -1.55
N PHE A 142 4.33 15.39 -1.16
CA PHE A 142 3.43 14.57 -1.97
C PHE A 142 2.14 15.27 -2.39
N TRP A 143 1.67 16.27 -1.64
CA TRP A 143 0.32 16.83 -1.80
C TRP A 143 0.30 18.32 -2.16
N LYS A 144 1.46 18.93 -2.42
CA LYS A 144 1.61 20.37 -2.75
C LYS A 144 0.99 20.84 -4.09
N ARG A 145 0.15 20.05 -4.76
CA ARG A 145 -0.40 20.38 -6.08
C ARG A 145 -1.88 20.05 -6.23
N VAL A 146 -2.74 20.97 -5.76
CA VAL A 146 -3.83 21.55 -6.57
C VAL A 146 -3.97 23.03 -6.17
N LYS A 147 -3.21 23.92 -6.80
CA LYS A 147 -3.75 25.24 -7.17
C LYS A 147 -4.15 25.10 -8.63
N SER A 148 -5.31 24.52 -8.92
CA SER A 148 -5.96 24.81 -10.19
C SER A 148 -6.28 26.30 -10.15
N ALA A 149 -5.66 27.09 -11.03
CA ALA A 149 -6.24 28.38 -11.37
C ALA A 149 -7.71 28.13 -11.74
N PRO A 150 -8.68 28.96 -11.29
CA PRO A 150 -10.04 28.86 -11.78
C PRO A 150 -9.98 28.89 -13.31
N PRO A 151 -10.71 28.02 -14.02
CA PRO A 151 -10.68 28.03 -15.48
C PRO A 151 -11.03 29.43 -15.95
N SER A 152 -10.11 30.08 -16.69
CA SER A 152 -10.40 31.40 -17.23
C SER A 152 -11.69 31.32 -18.06
N ALA A 153 -12.55 32.33 -17.94
CA ALA A 153 -13.84 32.42 -18.63
C ALA A 153 -13.73 32.26 -20.17
N ALA A 154 -12.52 32.36 -20.73
CA ALA A 154 -12.23 32.13 -22.15
C ALA A 154 -12.44 30.68 -22.61
N HIS A 155 -12.36 29.67 -21.72
CA HIS A 155 -12.52 28.27 -22.12
C HIS A 155 -14.00 27.84 -22.28
N ILE A 156 -14.92 28.53 -21.59
CA ILE A 156 -16.35 28.18 -21.62
C ILE A 156 -17.03 28.69 -22.91
N ARG A 157 -16.51 29.75 -23.53
CA ARG A 157 -17.14 30.36 -24.72
C ARG A 157 -16.90 29.59 -26.03
N ARG A 158 -15.90 28.69 -26.09
CA ARG A 158 -15.59 27.93 -27.33
C ARG A 158 -16.37 26.62 -27.46
N LYS A 159 -16.89 26.06 -26.37
CA LYS A 159 -17.66 24.80 -26.40
C LYS A 159 -19.17 24.98 -26.62
N PHE A 160 -19.69 26.20 -26.48
CA PHE A 160 -21.11 26.49 -26.70
C PHE A 160 -21.43 26.90 -28.15
N LEU A 161 -20.45 27.34 -28.95
CA LEU A 161 -20.67 27.76 -30.34
C LEU A 161 -20.36 26.69 -31.40
N LEU A 162 -19.68 25.59 -31.05
CA LEU A 162 -19.36 24.49 -31.99
C LEU A 162 -20.34 23.32 -31.92
N ARG A 163 -21.42 23.43 -31.14
CA ARG A 163 -22.46 22.38 -31.03
C ARG A 163 -23.75 22.70 -31.80
N ASN A 164 -23.78 23.79 -32.56
CA ASN A 164 -24.94 24.26 -33.35
C ASN A 164 -24.58 24.65 -34.79
N SER A 165 -23.64 23.98 -35.45
CA SER A 165 -23.41 24.16 -36.88
C SER A 165 -23.07 22.85 -37.55
N PHE A 166 -24.09 22.32 -38.25
CA PHE A 166 -24.16 21.14 -39.11
C PHE A 166 -24.15 19.77 -38.42
#